data_AF-A0A4V3DBL5-F1
#
_entry.id   AF-A0A4V3DBL5-F1
#
_cell.length_a   1.000
_cell.length_b   1.000
_cell.length_c   1.000
_cell.angle_alpha   90.00
_cell.angle_beta   90.00
_cell.angle_gamma   90.00
#
_symmetry.space_group_name_H-M   'P 1'
#
loop_
_entity.id
_entity.type
_entity.pdbx_description
1 polymer ?
#
loop_
_entity_poly.entity_id
_entity_poly.type
_entity_poly.pdbx_seq_one_letter_code
_entity_poly.pdbx_strand_id
1 'polypeptide(L)'
;MLRRDFLKISGATFLSSLALPAQEVLAQSEQIFASCVAFPNGQFGAVLLNEQGKLISKIDLPARGHDIALSAQKDKLIVFARRPGTFAILFEVNGKILGEISSIEGRHFYGHGAFSADGRLFYATENDFEAARGVIGIYDLTANPIKRIGEFDAGGVGPHDLLLDPKSGHLIIANGGIETHPDFARAKLNLATMRANIAWLNPNTGELVARYFAPDQLQKLSLRHMALGQKGDVWIAGQYQRDGELAESLLAKASPEDGLQFIMMPEGELAALRNYIGSVAASADGEYVAITSPKGGRAYILDGNGNIIDHRKEADICGVDYGRNAFQFSSGLGKFGAQKLDDLRFDNHLVAL
;
A
#
# COMPACT_ATOMS: atom_id res chain seq x y z
N MET A 1 74.63 -37.61 18.53
CA MET A 1 74.41 -36.16 18.32
C MET A 1 72.92 -35.93 18.16
N LEU A 2 72.33 -35.10 19.05
CA LEU A 2 71.00 -34.43 18.98
C LEU A 2 69.79 -35.37 18.72
N ARG A 3 69.00 -35.83 19.70
CA ARG A 3 68.20 -35.16 20.75
C ARG A 3 67.10 -34.26 20.15
N ARG A 4 65.84 -34.59 20.54
CA ARG A 4 64.62 -33.77 20.70
C ARG A 4 63.60 -33.84 19.56
N ASP A 5 62.45 -34.50 19.76
CA ASP A 5 61.20 -34.00 20.40
C ASP A 5 60.22 -33.66 19.23
N PHE A 6 58.91 -33.91 19.15
CA PHE A 6 57.85 -34.22 20.11
C PHE A 6 56.48 -34.35 19.35
N LEU A 7 55.45 -34.94 20.00
CA LEU A 7 53.99 -34.94 19.69
C LEU A 7 53.56 -35.66 18.40
N LYS A 8 52.80 -36.77 18.36
CA LYS A 8 51.68 -37.30 19.18
C LYS A 8 50.57 -36.29 19.50
N ILE A 9 49.37 -36.60 18.99
CA ILE A 9 48.05 -36.01 19.27
C ILE A 9 47.84 -34.71 18.49
N SER A 10 47.00 -34.68 17.45
CA SER A 10 45.57 -34.35 17.62
C SER A 10 44.76 -34.75 16.38
N GLY A 11 44.11 -35.92 16.43
CA GLY A 11 42.93 -36.21 15.61
C GLY A 11 41.71 -35.74 16.39
N ALA A 12 41.45 -34.43 16.38
CA ALA A 12 40.24 -33.84 16.92
C ALA A 12 39.44 -33.27 15.75
N THR A 13 38.37 -33.98 15.42
CA THR A 13 37.16 -33.49 14.78
C THR A 13 36.95 -31.98 14.97
N PHE A 14 37.11 -31.22 13.90
CA PHE A 14 36.58 -29.86 13.76
C PHE A 14 35.48 -29.89 12.69
N LEU A 15 34.33 -30.42 13.07
CA LEU A 15 33.06 -30.26 12.34
C LEU A 15 32.10 -29.51 13.26
N SER A 16 32.34 -28.21 13.37
CA SER A 16 31.51 -27.21 14.05
C SER A 16 32.07 -25.87 13.60
N SER A 17 31.42 -25.08 12.74
CA SER A 17 30.05 -24.62 12.81
C SER A 17 29.60 -24.06 11.45
N LEU A 18 28.72 -24.78 10.76
CA LEU A 18 27.81 -24.20 9.78
C LEU A 18 26.41 -24.69 10.13
N ALA A 19 25.94 -24.22 11.28
CA ALA A 19 24.53 -24.22 11.60
C ALA A 19 24.17 -22.75 11.85
N LEU A 20 24.15 -21.96 10.77
CA LEU A 20 23.11 -20.94 10.70
C LEU A 20 21.80 -21.71 10.90
N PRO A 21 20.93 -21.33 11.85
CA PRO A 21 19.74 -22.10 12.13
C PRO A 21 18.98 -22.20 10.80
N ALA A 22 18.69 -23.42 10.34
CA ALA A 22 17.92 -23.65 9.12
C ALA A 22 16.60 -22.84 9.12
N GLN A 23 16.15 -22.39 10.30
CA GLN A 23 15.05 -21.47 10.53
C GLN A 23 15.26 -20.03 10.03
N GLU A 24 16.46 -19.46 10.10
CA GLU A 24 16.77 -18.14 9.52
C GLU A 24 16.90 -18.22 7.99
N VAL A 25 17.47 -19.32 7.47
CA VAL A 25 17.56 -19.55 6.02
C VAL A 25 16.20 -19.90 5.41
N LEU A 26 15.35 -20.66 6.14
CA LEU A 26 13.96 -20.91 5.74
C LEU A 26 13.13 -19.62 5.79
N ALA A 27 13.32 -18.76 6.79
CA ALA A 27 12.69 -17.44 6.83
C ALA A 27 13.13 -16.53 5.67
N GLN A 28 14.38 -16.64 5.21
CA GLN A 28 14.83 -15.96 3.98
C GLN A 28 14.26 -16.58 2.69
N SER A 29 13.73 -17.80 2.75
CA SER A 29 13.14 -18.51 1.61
C SER A 29 11.61 -18.43 1.54
N GLU A 30 10.94 -17.88 2.54
CA GLU A 30 9.47 -17.74 2.56
C GLU A 30 9.05 -16.33 2.12
N GLN A 31 7.97 -16.23 1.33
CA GLN A 31 7.39 -14.93 1.02
C GLN A 31 6.77 -14.33 2.28
N ILE A 32 7.09 -13.08 2.59
CA ILE A 32 6.53 -12.34 3.73
C ILE A 32 5.50 -11.33 3.23
N PHE A 33 4.46 -11.12 4.02
CA PHE A 33 3.42 -10.11 3.80
C PHE A 33 3.21 -9.27 5.06
N ALA A 34 3.01 -7.97 4.87
CA ALA A 34 2.65 -7.03 5.93
C ALA A 34 1.20 -6.56 5.78
N SER A 35 0.49 -6.41 6.90
CA SER A 35 -0.86 -5.82 6.94
C SER A 35 -1.17 -5.19 8.28
N CYS A 36 -1.99 -4.13 8.26
CA CYS A 36 -2.68 -3.67 9.46
C CYS A 36 -3.76 -4.69 9.86
N VAL A 37 -3.95 -4.88 11.16
CA VAL A 37 -4.96 -5.78 11.72
C VAL A 37 -5.63 -5.18 12.95
N ALA A 38 -6.87 -5.61 13.20
CA ALA A 38 -7.50 -5.52 14.50
C ALA A 38 -7.54 -6.90 15.16
N PHE A 39 -7.36 -6.92 16.48
CA PHE A 39 -7.39 -8.12 17.30
C PHE A 39 -8.75 -8.27 18.00
N PRO A 40 -9.16 -9.50 18.40
CA PRO A 40 -10.41 -9.75 19.11
C PRO A 40 -10.56 -8.98 20.42
N ASN A 41 -9.45 -8.62 21.06
CA ASN A 41 -9.42 -7.83 22.30
C ASN A 41 -9.61 -6.32 22.08
N GLY A 42 -9.85 -5.88 20.84
CA GLY A 42 -10.06 -4.47 20.48
C GLY A 42 -8.77 -3.67 20.25
N GLN A 43 -7.60 -4.29 20.39
CA GLN A 43 -6.31 -3.67 20.05
C GLN A 43 -6.06 -3.69 18.54
N PHE A 44 -5.13 -2.85 18.11
CA PHE A 44 -4.69 -2.75 16.72
C PHE A 44 -3.20 -3.07 16.61
N GLY A 45 -2.79 -3.57 15.45
CA GLY A 45 -1.41 -3.90 15.17
C GLY A 45 -1.07 -3.82 13.69
N ALA A 46 0.23 -3.81 13.39
CA ALA A 46 0.73 -4.23 12.08
C ALA A 46 1.45 -5.56 12.26
N VAL A 47 1.15 -6.53 11.40
CA VAL A 47 1.71 -7.89 11.46
C VAL A 47 2.49 -8.18 10.20
N LEU A 48 3.57 -8.93 10.35
CA LEU A 48 4.24 -9.60 9.25
C LEU A 48 3.98 -11.10 9.35
N LEU A 49 3.49 -11.66 8.26
CA LEU A 49 3.11 -13.07 8.13
C LEU A 49 3.91 -13.69 7.00
N ASN A 50 4.29 -14.97 7.11
CA ASN A 50 4.70 -15.71 5.92
C ASN A 50 3.47 -16.06 5.05
N GLU A 51 3.69 -16.61 3.85
CA GLU A 51 2.63 -16.99 2.92
C GLU A 51 1.61 -18.03 3.48
N GLN A 52 2.00 -18.80 4.51
CA GLN A 52 1.11 -19.70 5.24
C GLN A 52 0.39 -19.04 6.43
N GLY A 53 0.50 -17.73 6.62
CA GLY A 53 -0.17 -17.01 7.70
C GLY A 53 0.51 -17.17 9.07
N LYS A 54 1.74 -17.67 9.14
CA LYS A 54 2.52 -17.74 10.37
C LYS A 54 3.06 -16.35 10.72
N LEU A 55 2.82 -15.91 11.95
CA LEU A 55 3.35 -14.64 12.48
C LEU A 55 4.88 -14.66 12.55
N ILE A 56 5.48 -13.69 11.88
CA ILE A 56 6.93 -13.42 11.88
C ILE A 56 7.24 -12.33 12.90
N SER A 57 6.55 -11.20 12.81
CA SER A 57 6.69 -10.09 13.75
C SER A 57 5.38 -9.32 13.87
N LYS A 58 5.25 -8.52 14.92
CA LYS A 58 4.15 -7.58 15.10
C LYS A 58 4.65 -6.31 15.76
N ILE A 59 3.95 -5.21 15.50
CA ILE A 59 3.99 -4.02 16.34
C ILE A 59 2.57 -3.69 16.78
N ASP A 60 2.42 -3.24 18.03
CA ASP A 60 1.15 -2.75 18.54
C ASP A 60 0.95 -1.31 18.07
N LEU A 61 -0.28 -0.97 17.65
CA LEU A 61 -0.62 0.36 17.16
C LEU A 61 -1.55 1.08 18.15
N PRO A 62 -1.38 2.40 18.33
CA PRO A 62 -2.21 3.17 19.28
C PRO A 62 -3.66 3.32 18.80
N ALA A 63 -3.90 3.22 17.49
CA ALA A 63 -5.24 3.12 16.90
C ALA A 63 -5.19 2.29 15.61
N ARG A 64 -6.34 2.12 14.95
CA ARG A 64 -6.46 1.36 13.70
C ARG A 64 -5.49 1.90 12.65
N GLY A 65 -4.59 1.05 12.17
CA GLY A 65 -3.76 1.33 11.00
C GLY A 65 -4.55 1.22 9.70
N HIS A 66 -4.00 1.77 8.61
CA HIS A 66 -4.57 1.68 7.28
C HIS A 66 -3.61 0.99 6.31
N ASP A 67 -2.73 1.74 5.67
CA ASP A 67 -1.75 1.23 4.71
C ASP A 67 -0.37 1.06 5.35
N ILE A 68 0.47 0.26 4.70
CA ILE A 68 1.87 0.05 5.03
C ILE A 68 2.69 0.33 3.78
N ALA A 69 3.59 1.31 3.82
CA ALA A 69 4.57 1.52 2.75
C ALA A 69 5.81 0.66 3.02
N LEU A 70 6.44 0.15 1.97
CA LEU A 70 7.67 -0.64 2.02
C LEU A 70 8.82 0.07 1.28
N SER A 71 10.01 0.07 1.86
CA SER A 71 11.22 0.60 1.20
C SER A 71 11.63 -0.28 0.01
N ALA A 72 12.31 0.31 -0.98
CA ALA A 72 12.84 -0.45 -2.12
C ALA A 72 13.83 -1.55 -1.70
N GLN A 73 14.55 -1.34 -0.58
CA GLN A 73 15.48 -2.29 0.02
C GLN A 73 14.77 -3.38 0.84
N LYS A 74 13.44 -3.30 1.02
CA LYS A 74 12.61 -4.28 1.72
C LYS A 74 12.99 -4.49 3.19
N ASP A 75 13.56 -3.46 3.80
CA ASP A 75 14.11 -3.48 5.17
C ASP A 75 13.33 -2.60 6.15
N LYS A 76 12.59 -1.61 5.63
CA LYS A 76 11.84 -0.62 6.40
C LYS A 76 10.39 -0.56 5.93
N LEU A 77 9.50 -0.44 6.91
CA LEU A 77 8.08 -0.28 6.69
C LEU A 77 7.59 0.97 7.41
N ILE A 78 6.64 1.69 6.83
CA ILE A 78 5.90 2.76 7.52
C ILE A 78 4.42 2.42 7.50
N VAL A 79 3.84 2.26 8.68
CA VAL A 79 2.39 2.10 8.83
C VAL A 79 1.74 3.44 9.13
N PHE A 80 0.62 3.73 8.46
CA PHE A 80 -0.19 4.91 8.73
C PHE A 80 -1.38 4.60 9.61
N ALA A 81 -1.79 5.58 10.41
CA ALA A 81 -3.09 5.58 11.05
C ALA A 81 -4.21 5.70 10.01
N ARG A 82 -5.31 4.97 10.25
CA ARG A 82 -6.56 5.22 9.56
C ARG A 82 -7.22 6.47 10.13
N ARG A 83 -7.77 7.33 9.27
CA ARG A 83 -8.51 8.53 9.71
C ARG A 83 -9.57 8.18 10.78
N PRO A 84 -9.63 8.96 11.88
CA PRO A 84 -9.00 10.27 12.12
C PRO A 84 -7.64 10.22 12.85
N GLY A 85 -6.93 9.08 12.82
CA GLY A 85 -5.61 9.01 13.46
C GLY A 85 -4.56 9.85 12.74
N THR A 86 -3.57 10.34 13.48
CA THR A 86 -2.57 11.31 13.02
C THR A 86 -1.14 10.78 13.05
N PHE A 87 -0.94 9.49 13.29
CA PHE A 87 0.38 8.89 13.42
C PHE A 87 0.83 8.16 12.14
N ALA A 88 2.14 8.07 11.96
CA ALA A 88 2.80 7.05 11.15
C ALA A 88 4.00 6.49 11.91
N ILE A 89 4.25 5.19 11.83
CA ILE A 89 5.31 4.51 12.59
C ILE A 89 6.27 3.84 11.60
N LEU A 90 7.55 4.18 11.67
CA LEU A 90 8.63 3.55 10.93
C LEU A 90 9.19 2.37 11.74
N PHE A 91 9.27 1.20 11.12
CA PHE A 91 9.76 -0.01 11.77
C PHE A 91 10.50 -0.94 10.80
N GLU A 92 11.33 -1.83 11.33
CA GLU A 92 12.02 -2.89 10.58
C GLU A 92 11.18 -4.17 10.50
N VAL A 93 11.53 -5.06 9.57
CA VAL A 93 10.90 -6.39 9.39
C VAL A 93 10.86 -7.22 10.69
N ASN A 94 11.86 -7.06 11.57
CA ASN A 94 11.91 -7.73 12.88
C ASN A 94 10.95 -7.13 13.93
N GLY A 95 10.19 -6.07 13.59
CA GLY A 95 9.28 -5.37 14.49
C GLY A 95 9.91 -4.23 15.31
N LYS A 96 11.20 -3.93 15.11
CA LYS A 96 11.88 -2.83 15.81
C LYS A 96 11.37 -1.50 15.29
N ILE A 97 10.78 -0.70 16.18
CA ILE A 97 10.37 0.68 15.90
C ILE A 97 11.62 1.56 15.79
N LEU A 98 11.72 2.29 14.69
CA LEU A 98 12.82 3.22 14.40
C LEU A 98 12.42 4.69 14.65
N GLY A 99 11.13 5.00 14.55
CA GLY A 99 10.63 6.35 14.82
C GLY A 99 9.13 6.47 14.58
N GLU A 100 8.57 7.55 15.10
CA GLU A 100 7.17 7.90 14.94
C GLU A 100 7.05 9.29 14.34
N ILE A 101 6.03 9.49 13.53
CA ILE A 101 5.69 10.73 12.85
C ILE A 101 4.26 11.09 13.25
N SER A 102 4.02 12.35 13.61
CA SER A 102 2.67 12.90 13.74
C SER A 102 2.41 13.92 12.64
N SER A 103 1.17 14.01 12.16
CA SER A 103 0.78 15.10 11.28
C SER A 103 0.94 16.45 12.02
N ILE A 104 1.41 17.46 11.31
CA ILE A 104 1.56 18.81 11.88
C ILE A 104 0.21 19.51 12.00
N GLU A 105 0.14 20.60 12.75
CA GLU A 105 -1.04 21.47 12.79
C GLU A 105 -1.42 21.95 11.38
N GLY A 106 -2.72 22.02 11.08
CA GLY A 106 -3.22 22.36 9.74
C GLY A 106 -3.06 21.25 8.70
N ARG A 107 -2.50 20.09 9.07
CA ARG A 107 -2.35 18.91 8.20
C ARG A 107 -2.93 17.66 8.83
N HIS A 108 -3.45 16.75 8.01
CA HIS A 108 -3.86 15.42 8.45
C HIS A 108 -3.50 14.37 7.39
N PHE A 109 -3.04 13.19 7.82
CA PHE A 109 -2.71 12.11 6.90
C PHE A 109 -3.94 11.56 6.17
N TYR A 110 -3.79 11.23 4.89
CA TYR A 110 -4.76 10.43 4.14
C TYR A 110 -4.51 8.93 4.24
N GLY A 111 -3.34 8.54 4.78
CA GLY A 111 -3.04 7.18 5.18
C GLY A 111 -2.25 6.36 4.17
N HIS A 112 -1.62 7.02 3.19
CA HIS A 112 -0.76 6.42 2.16
C HIS A 112 0.53 7.23 1.97
N GLY A 113 1.58 6.57 1.47
CA GLY A 113 2.87 7.22 1.23
C GLY A 113 3.87 6.32 0.51
N ALA A 114 5.00 6.90 0.11
CA ALA A 114 6.05 6.20 -0.63
C ALA A 114 7.44 6.62 -0.12
N PHE A 115 8.38 5.67 -0.10
CA PHE A 115 9.79 5.97 0.14
C PHE A 115 10.42 6.58 -1.11
N SER A 116 11.45 7.41 -0.93
CA SER A 116 12.41 7.68 -2.02
C SER A 116 13.15 6.39 -2.41
N ALA A 117 13.69 6.35 -3.62
CA ALA A 117 14.41 5.17 -4.14
C ALA A 117 15.58 4.72 -3.24
N ASP A 118 16.24 5.67 -2.57
CA ASP A 118 17.33 5.43 -1.62
C ASP A 118 16.87 5.21 -0.16
N GLY A 119 15.56 5.27 0.11
CA GLY A 119 14.97 5.06 1.43
C GLY A 119 15.32 6.14 2.47
N ARG A 120 15.85 7.29 2.04
CA ARG A 120 16.22 8.41 2.92
C ARG A 120 15.06 9.34 3.21
N LEU A 121 14.18 9.53 2.23
CA LEU A 121 13.00 10.37 2.36
C LEU A 121 11.74 9.50 2.37
N PHE A 122 10.71 10.05 2.99
CA PHE A 122 9.36 9.53 2.91
C PHE A 122 8.39 10.63 2.49
N TYR A 123 7.55 10.31 1.52
CA TYR A 123 6.50 11.16 0.99
C TYR A 123 5.17 10.67 1.53
N ALA A 124 4.41 11.54 2.20
CA ALA A 124 3.13 11.18 2.81
C ALA A 124 1.98 11.99 2.20
N THR A 125 0.86 11.33 1.93
CA THR A 125 -0.38 12.00 1.51
C THR A 125 -1.01 12.74 2.70
N GLU A 126 -1.25 14.04 2.52
CA GLU A 126 -1.80 14.93 3.54
C GLU A 126 -2.92 15.81 2.94
N ASN A 127 -3.86 16.28 3.76
CA ASN A 127 -4.69 17.45 3.44
C ASN A 127 -4.16 18.71 4.11
N ASP A 128 -4.17 19.80 3.37
CA ASP A 128 -4.28 21.14 3.92
C ASP A 128 -5.78 21.46 4.02
N PHE A 129 -6.38 21.13 5.17
CA PHE A 129 -7.84 21.15 5.34
C PHE A 129 -8.43 22.56 5.40
N GLU A 130 -7.64 23.56 5.80
CA GLU A 130 -8.04 24.98 5.77
C GLU A 130 -8.10 25.52 4.35
N ALA A 131 -7.11 25.15 3.51
CA ALA A 131 -7.04 25.58 2.12
C ALA A 131 -7.76 24.64 1.13
N ALA A 132 -8.42 23.59 1.64
CA ALA A 132 -9.11 22.56 0.86
C ALA A 132 -8.25 21.96 -0.29
N ARG A 133 -6.93 21.81 -0.07
CA ARG A 133 -5.99 21.27 -1.07
C ARG A 133 -5.25 20.05 -0.58
N GLY A 134 -4.84 19.18 -1.51
CA GLY A 134 -3.97 18.05 -1.25
C GLY A 134 -2.50 18.46 -1.21
N VAL A 135 -1.75 17.90 -0.28
CA VAL A 135 -0.29 18.09 -0.24
C VAL A 135 0.44 16.76 -0.01
N ILE A 136 1.70 16.72 -0.41
CA ILE A 136 2.60 15.61 -0.17
C ILE A 136 3.66 16.07 0.82
N GLY A 137 3.57 15.65 2.08
CA GLY A 137 4.55 15.96 3.11
C GLY A 137 5.85 15.20 2.88
N ILE A 138 6.99 15.87 3.11
CA ILE A 138 8.33 15.31 2.88
C ILE A 138 9.03 15.14 4.21
N TYR A 139 9.47 13.93 4.50
CA TYR A 139 10.10 13.55 5.77
C TYR A 139 11.50 13.01 5.54
N ASP A 140 12.50 13.55 6.24
CA ASP A 140 13.86 13.02 6.31
C ASP A 140 13.95 11.92 7.37
N LEU A 141 14.07 10.68 6.91
CA LEU A 141 14.19 9.49 7.75
C LEU A 141 15.62 9.27 8.27
N THR A 142 16.60 10.06 7.82
CA THR A 142 17.98 9.99 8.30
C THR A 142 18.21 10.87 9.53
N ALA A 143 17.30 11.80 9.80
CA ALA A 143 17.28 12.59 11.02
C ALA A 143 16.75 11.77 12.21
N ASN A 144 17.30 12.03 13.39
CA ASN A 144 16.78 11.49 14.65
C ASN A 144 16.56 12.64 15.66
N PRO A 145 15.31 12.99 16.01
CA PRO A 145 14.06 12.39 15.52
C PRO A 145 13.82 12.66 14.02
N ILE A 146 12.93 11.88 13.40
CA ILE A 146 12.49 12.07 12.00
C ILE A 146 11.98 13.51 11.82
N LYS A 147 12.37 14.17 10.73
CA LYS A 147 12.03 15.58 10.49
C LYS A 147 11.18 15.74 9.24
N ARG A 148 10.08 16.48 9.35
CA ARG A 148 9.40 17.04 8.17
C ARG A 148 10.23 18.18 7.61
N ILE A 149 10.58 18.12 6.34
CA ILE A 149 11.48 19.07 5.68
C ILE A 149 10.81 19.93 4.59
N GLY A 150 9.56 19.61 4.24
CA GLY A 150 8.80 20.38 3.26
C GLY A 150 7.48 19.72 2.88
N GLU A 151 6.83 20.30 1.86
CA GLU A 151 5.66 19.71 1.21
C GLU A 151 5.60 20.12 -0.26
N PHE A 152 4.96 19.29 -1.09
CA PHE A 152 4.56 19.63 -2.46
C PHE A 152 3.05 19.76 -2.56
N ASP A 153 2.57 20.54 -3.54
CA ASP A 153 1.16 20.47 -3.95
C ASP A 153 0.89 19.13 -4.63
N ALA A 154 -0.17 18.43 -4.23
CA ALA A 154 -0.51 17.12 -4.79
C ALA A 154 -1.13 17.19 -6.20
N GLY A 155 -1.37 18.41 -6.72
CA GLY A 155 -2.02 18.64 -8.00
C GLY A 155 -3.54 18.46 -7.96
N GLY A 156 -4.15 18.30 -6.79
CA GLY A 156 -5.57 18.03 -6.63
C GLY A 156 -6.06 18.04 -5.19
N VAL A 157 -7.32 17.62 -5.01
CA VAL A 157 -7.99 17.54 -3.71
C VAL A 157 -8.07 16.08 -3.27
N GLY A 158 -7.80 15.84 -2.00
CA GLY A 158 -7.91 14.51 -1.39
C GLY A 158 -6.95 13.49 -2.00
N PRO A 159 -5.61 13.71 -1.97
CA PRO A 159 -4.61 12.75 -2.41
C PRO A 159 -4.78 11.50 -1.58
N HIS A 160 -5.31 10.46 -2.23
CA HIS A 160 -5.65 9.24 -1.54
C HIS A 160 -4.47 8.30 -1.50
N ASP A 161 -3.84 8.05 -2.64
CA ASP A 161 -2.75 7.10 -2.79
C ASP A 161 -1.56 7.73 -3.51
N LEU A 162 -0.37 7.20 -3.24
CA LEU A 162 0.91 7.72 -3.69
C LEU A 162 1.86 6.57 -4.02
N LEU A 163 2.39 6.56 -5.24
CA LEU A 163 3.44 5.65 -5.68
C LEU A 163 4.69 6.43 -6.09
N LEU A 164 5.86 5.81 -5.93
CA LEU A 164 7.07 6.22 -6.63
C LEU A 164 7.30 5.24 -7.79
N ASP A 165 7.32 5.72 -9.03
CA ASP A 165 7.70 4.89 -10.17
C ASP A 165 9.23 4.69 -10.18
N PRO A 166 9.74 3.46 -10.01
CA PRO A 166 11.19 3.21 -10.02
C PRO A 166 11.83 3.42 -11.39
N LYS A 167 11.05 3.45 -12.49
CA LYS A 167 11.58 3.65 -13.85
C LYS A 167 11.75 5.12 -14.19
N SER A 168 10.70 5.93 -14.05
CA SER A 168 10.77 7.38 -14.32
C SER A 168 11.32 8.19 -13.14
N GLY A 169 11.20 7.67 -11.92
CA GLY A 169 11.48 8.40 -10.70
C GLY A 169 10.38 9.39 -10.30
N HIS A 170 9.25 9.44 -11.00
CA HIS A 170 8.15 10.34 -10.65
C HIS A 170 7.34 9.84 -9.47
N LEU A 171 6.83 10.79 -8.67
CA LEU A 171 5.73 10.52 -7.75
C LEU A 171 4.41 10.53 -8.52
N ILE A 172 3.54 9.58 -8.25
CA ILE A 172 2.26 9.41 -8.92
C ILE A 172 1.16 9.45 -7.86
N ILE A 173 0.20 10.34 -8.04
CA ILE A 173 -0.80 10.66 -7.01
C ILE A 173 -2.21 10.46 -7.56
N ALA A 174 -2.99 9.60 -6.89
CA ALA A 174 -4.43 9.52 -7.10
C ALA A 174 -5.14 10.54 -6.21
N ASN A 175 -5.57 11.65 -6.79
CA ASN A 175 -6.40 12.64 -6.12
C ASN A 175 -7.87 12.22 -6.22
N GLY A 176 -8.46 11.82 -5.10
CA GLY A 176 -9.84 11.34 -5.06
C GLY A 176 -10.90 12.43 -5.31
N GLY A 177 -10.52 13.71 -5.22
CA GLY A 177 -11.43 14.82 -5.46
C GLY A 177 -12.44 15.06 -4.32
N ILE A 178 -12.30 14.36 -3.19
CA ILE A 178 -13.17 14.53 -2.03
C ILE A 178 -12.47 15.39 -0.98
N GLU A 179 -13.12 16.50 -0.66
CA GLU A 179 -12.74 17.35 0.45
C GLU A 179 -13.24 16.74 1.76
N THR A 180 -12.32 16.60 2.73
CA THR A 180 -12.62 16.14 4.08
C THR A 180 -11.90 17.01 5.09
N HIS A 181 -12.55 17.22 6.24
CA HIS A 181 -12.06 18.04 7.33
C HIS A 181 -12.09 17.25 8.64
N PRO A 182 -11.06 17.35 9.49
CA PRO A 182 -11.00 16.64 10.77
C PRO A 182 -12.24 16.84 11.65
N ASP A 183 -12.73 18.08 11.77
CA ASP A 183 -13.95 18.40 12.56
C ASP A 183 -15.23 17.76 12.00
N PHE A 184 -15.24 17.44 10.71
CA PHE A 184 -16.40 16.87 10.02
C PHE A 184 -16.20 15.38 9.71
N ALA A 185 -15.53 14.64 10.60
CA ALA A 185 -15.40 13.18 10.58
C ALA A 185 -15.32 12.56 9.15
N ARG A 186 -16.35 11.80 8.74
CA ARG A 186 -16.43 11.16 7.41
C ARG A 186 -17.31 11.90 6.41
N ALA A 187 -17.66 13.15 6.68
CA ALA A 187 -18.44 13.96 5.77
C ALA A 187 -17.64 14.25 4.49
N LYS A 188 -18.33 14.22 3.35
CA LYS A 188 -17.78 14.54 2.04
C LYS A 188 -18.27 15.93 1.67
N LEU A 189 -17.42 16.94 1.78
CA LEU A 189 -17.86 18.34 1.84
C LEU A 189 -18.18 18.94 0.47
N ASN A 190 -17.58 18.37 -0.59
CA ASN A 190 -17.61 18.94 -1.93
C ASN A 190 -18.25 18.00 -2.96
N LEU A 191 -19.13 17.05 -2.57
CA LEU A 191 -19.66 16.06 -3.53
C LEU A 191 -20.24 16.70 -4.79
N ALA A 192 -20.87 17.88 -4.72
CA ALA A 192 -21.42 18.59 -5.87
C ALA A 192 -20.35 18.98 -6.91
N THR A 193 -19.15 19.39 -6.46
CA THR A 193 -18.03 19.88 -7.28
C THR A 193 -16.85 18.91 -7.36
N MET A 194 -16.94 17.76 -6.68
CA MET A 194 -15.96 16.68 -6.66
C MET A 194 -15.47 16.40 -8.07
N ARG A 195 -14.15 16.31 -8.25
CA ARG A 195 -13.54 15.87 -9.50
C ARG A 195 -12.18 15.25 -9.20
N ALA A 196 -12.07 13.95 -9.42
CA ALA A 196 -10.81 13.23 -9.21
C ALA A 196 -9.82 13.51 -10.35
N ASN A 197 -8.54 13.36 -10.06
CA ASN A 197 -7.48 13.38 -11.07
C ASN A 197 -6.32 12.45 -10.68
N ILE A 198 -5.49 12.13 -11.67
CA ILE A 198 -4.18 11.54 -11.48
C ILE A 198 -3.11 12.60 -11.80
N ALA A 199 -2.06 12.68 -11.00
CA ALA A 199 -0.97 13.64 -11.18
C ALA A 199 0.41 12.96 -11.08
N TRP A 200 1.39 13.44 -11.86
CA TRP A 200 2.79 13.06 -11.77
C TRP A 200 3.62 14.26 -11.33
N LEU A 201 4.48 14.08 -10.33
CA LEU A 201 5.38 15.10 -9.82
C LEU A 201 6.84 14.66 -9.93
N ASN A 202 7.73 15.63 -10.17
CA ASN A 202 9.16 15.43 -9.95
C ASN A 202 9.44 15.41 -8.43
N PRO A 203 10.00 14.33 -7.86
CA PRO A 203 10.21 14.23 -6.42
C PRO A 203 11.26 15.21 -5.86
N ASN A 204 12.14 15.75 -6.71
CA ASN A 204 13.21 16.64 -6.27
C ASN A 204 12.75 18.10 -6.21
N THR A 205 11.82 18.49 -7.08
CA THR A 205 11.38 19.90 -7.22
C THR A 205 9.92 20.11 -6.81
N GLY A 206 9.10 19.06 -6.80
CA GLY A 206 7.66 19.16 -6.63
C GLY A 206 6.92 19.64 -7.89
N GLU A 207 7.62 19.77 -9.01
CA GLU A 207 7.02 20.26 -10.25
C GLU A 207 6.02 19.26 -10.83
N LEU A 208 4.86 19.77 -11.27
CA LEU A 208 3.82 18.99 -11.93
C LEU A 208 4.24 18.64 -13.35
N VAL A 209 4.47 17.35 -13.59
CA VAL A 209 4.85 16.80 -14.89
C VAL A 209 3.63 16.58 -15.78
N ALA A 210 2.58 15.98 -15.22
CA ALA A 210 1.34 15.70 -15.93
C ALA A 210 0.15 15.64 -14.97
N ARG A 211 -1.05 15.96 -15.47
CA ARG A 211 -2.30 15.84 -14.71
C ARG A 211 -3.50 15.58 -15.61
N TYR A 212 -4.30 14.59 -15.25
CA TYR A 212 -5.50 14.22 -16.00
C TYR A 212 -6.70 14.06 -15.07
N PHE A 213 -7.76 14.81 -15.34
CA PHE A 213 -9.01 14.73 -14.59
C PHE A 213 -9.91 13.63 -15.11
N ALA A 214 -10.71 13.06 -14.21
CA ALA A 214 -11.84 12.23 -14.62
C ALA A 214 -12.82 13.05 -15.49
N PRO A 215 -13.44 12.42 -16.51
CA PRO A 215 -14.46 13.03 -17.35
C PRO A 215 -15.75 13.29 -16.55
N ASP A 216 -16.62 14.15 -17.07
CA ASP A 216 -17.80 14.62 -16.35
C ASP A 216 -18.79 13.49 -16.02
N GLN A 217 -18.89 12.46 -16.87
CA GLN A 217 -19.71 11.26 -16.62
C GLN A 217 -19.24 10.50 -15.36
N LEU A 218 -17.93 10.55 -15.08
CA LEU A 218 -17.29 9.92 -13.93
C LEU A 218 -16.93 10.93 -12.85
N GLN A 219 -17.58 12.11 -12.82
CA GLN A 219 -17.33 13.15 -11.81
C GLN A 219 -17.37 12.60 -10.37
N LYS A 220 -18.28 11.66 -10.09
CA LYS A 220 -18.47 11.06 -8.75
C LYS A 220 -17.61 9.84 -8.50
N LEU A 221 -16.72 9.49 -9.44
CA LEU A 221 -15.72 8.45 -9.23
C LEU A 221 -14.54 9.06 -8.49
N SER A 222 -14.31 8.57 -7.28
CA SER A 222 -13.09 8.90 -6.57
C SER A 222 -12.00 7.93 -6.99
N LEU A 223 -10.89 8.44 -7.53
CA LEU A 223 -9.68 7.63 -7.71
C LEU A 223 -9.04 7.35 -6.34
N ARG A 224 -8.55 6.12 -6.16
CA ARG A 224 -8.11 5.57 -4.87
C ARG A 224 -6.81 4.81 -5.07
N HIS A 225 -6.85 3.50 -5.00
CA HIS A 225 -5.67 2.64 -4.91
C HIS A 225 -5.01 2.47 -6.27
N MET A 226 -3.68 2.38 -6.28
CA MET A 226 -2.89 2.27 -7.50
C MET A 226 -1.94 1.09 -7.48
N ALA A 227 -1.63 0.57 -8.67
CA ALA A 227 -0.54 -0.38 -8.87
C ALA A 227 0.21 -0.07 -10.17
N LEU A 228 1.52 -0.28 -10.19
CA LEU A 228 2.34 -0.12 -11.41
C LEU A 228 2.18 -1.33 -12.32
N GLY A 229 1.84 -1.10 -13.58
CA GLY A 229 1.78 -2.10 -14.64
C GLY A 229 3.12 -2.30 -15.35
N GLN A 230 3.15 -3.26 -16.28
CA GLN A 230 4.36 -3.69 -17.00
C GLN A 230 5.07 -2.54 -17.74
N LYS A 231 4.29 -1.65 -18.38
CA LYS A 231 4.81 -0.64 -19.30
C LYS A 231 5.07 0.72 -18.64
N GLY A 232 5.00 0.77 -17.30
CA GLY A 232 5.02 2.04 -16.56
C GLY A 232 3.66 2.75 -16.56
N ASP A 233 2.63 2.11 -17.13
CA ASP A 233 1.25 2.50 -16.92
C ASP A 233 0.85 2.23 -15.46
N VAL A 234 -0.05 3.05 -14.94
CA VAL A 234 -0.56 2.94 -13.59
C VAL A 234 -1.98 2.45 -13.68
N TRP A 235 -2.31 1.37 -12.98
CA TRP A 235 -3.68 0.95 -12.79
C TRP A 235 -4.27 1.68 -11.59
N ILE A 236 -5.47 2.24 -11.75
CA ILE A 236 -6.13 3.03 -10.72
C ILE A 236 -7.52 2.48 -10.46
N ALA A 237 -7.73 2.02 -9.23
CA ALA A 237 -9.01 1.60 -8.71
C ALA A 237 -9.81 2.81 -8.17
N GLY A 238 -11.13 2.74 -8.32
CA GLY A 238 -12.03 3.82 -7.93
C GLY A 238 -13.19 3.39 -7.04
N GLN A 239 -13.80 4.39 -6.40
CA GLN A 239 -14.99 4.25 -5.57
C GLN A 239 -16.01 5.29 -6.01
N TYR A 240 -17.17 4.84 -6.50
CA TYR A 240 -18.22 5.73 -6.96
C TYR A 240 -19.09 6.20 -5.79
N GLN A 241 -19.39 7.50 -5.76
CA GLN A 241 -19.96 8.16 -4.58
C GLN A 241 -21.48 8.35 -4.64
N ARG A 242 -22.16 7.96 -5.72
CA ARG A 242 -23.63 7.98 -5.79
C ARG A 242 -24.19 6.63 -5.41
N ASP A 243 -25.10 6.63 -4.45
CA ASP A 243 -25.85 5.46 -4.07
C ASP A 243 -26.97 5.20 -5.09
N GLY A 244 -27.23 3.93 -5.41
CA GLY A 244 -28.30 3.51 -6.33
C GLY A 244 -28.00 3.67 -7.83
N GLU A 245 -26.88 4.30 -8.21
CA GLU A 245 -26.41 4.40 -9.59
C GLU A 245 -25.18 3.51 -9.80
N LEU A 246 -25.07 2.80 -10.92
CA LEU A 246 -23.86 2.07 -11.30
C LEU A 246 -22.93 3.00 -12.09
N ALA A 247 -21.66 3.10 -11.70
CA ALA A 247 -20.67 3.82 -12.49
C ALA A 247 -20.42 3.13 -13.84
N GLU A 248 -20.08 3.87 -14.89
CA GLU A 248 -19.67 3.27 -16.17
C GLU A 248 -18.37 2.46 -16.04
N SER A 249 -17.47 2.90 -15.16
CA SER A 249 -16.24 2.17 -14.83
C SER A 249 -15.78 2.50 -13.40
N LEU A 250 -15.05 1.56 -12.81
CA LEU A 250 -14.36 1.71 -11.51
C LEU A 250 -12.84 1.54 -11.64
N LEU A 251 -12.32 1.32 -12.84
CA LEU A 251 -10.93 0.98 -13.08
C LEU A 251 -10.39 1.81 -14.25
N ALA A 252 -9.17 2.30 -14.13
CA ALA A 252 -8.50 3.03 -15.19
C ALA A 252 -7.04 2.60 -15.31
N LYS A 253 -6.46 2.89 -16.46
CA LYS A 253 -5.02 2.98 -16.68
C LYS A 253 -4.63 4.42 -16.90
N ALA A 254 -3.41 4.79 -16.53
CA ALA A 254 -2.89 6.09 -16.90
C ALA A 254 -1.38 6.10 -17.11
N SER A 255 -0.94 6.97 -18.01
CA SER A 255 0.46 7.33 -18.22
C SER A 255 0.58 8.85 -18.41
N PRO A 256 1.77 9.44 -18.20
CA PRO A 256 2.02 10.83 -18.55
C PRO A 256 1.78 11.15 -20.04
N GLU A 257 1.89 10.17 -20.92
CA GLU A 257 1.79 10.37 -22.37
C GLU A 257 0.37 10.17 -22.89
N ASP A 258 -0.34 9.15 -22.41
CA ASP A 258 -1.64 8.71 -22.96
C ASP A 258 -2.84 9.19 -22.12
N GLY A 259 -2.58 9.83 -20.98
CA GLY A 259 -3.61 10.33 -20.08
C GLY A 259 -4.34 9.23 -19.31
N LEU A 260 -5.55 9.54 -18.86
CA LEU A 260 -6.39 8.64 -18.04
C LEU A 260 -7.41 7.91 -18.94
N GLN A 261 -7.30 6.57 -19.00
CA GLN A 261 -8.11 5.70 -19.83
C GLN A 261 -8.91 4.72 -18.97
N PHE A 262 -10.24 4.76 -19.05
CA PHE A 262 -11.11 3.89 -18.25
C PHE A 262 -11.26 2.50 -18.87
N ILE A 263 -11.21 1.49 -18.02
CA ILE A 263 -11.34 0.07 -18.38
C ILE A 263 -12.79 -0.34 -18.13
N MET A 264 -13.44 -0.85 -19.18
CA MET A 264 -14.82 -1.31 -19.10
C MET A 264 -14.85 -2.78 -18.66
N MET A 265 -15.66 -3.07 -17.65
CA MET A 265 -15.93 -4.44 -17.20
C MET A 265 -17.30 -4.88 -17.71
N PRO A 266 -17.55 -6.20 -17.87
CA PRO A 266 -18.89 -6.71 -18.10
C PRO A 266 -19.86 -6.20 -17.01
N GLU A 267 -21.05 -5.73 -17.41
CA GLU A 267 -22.01 -5.04 -16.52
C GLU A 267 -22.32 -5.83 -15.24
N GLY A 268 -22.50 -7.15 -15.34
CA GLY A 268 -22.76 -8.02 -14.19
C GLY A 268 -21.59 -8.08 -13.20
N GLU A 269 -20.35 -8.11 -13.69
CA GLU A 269 -19.15 -8.15 -12.84
C GLU A 269 -18.88 -6.78 -12.21
N LEU A 270 -19.14 -5.70 -12.95
CA LEU A 270 -19.08 -4.31 -12.47
C LEU A 270 -20.12 -4.07 -11.36
N ALA A 271 -21.37 -4.49 -11.57
CA ALA A 271 -22.43 -4.41 -10.57
C ALA A 271 -22.08 -5.20 -9.31
N ALA A 272 -21.42 -6.36 -9.46
CA ALA A 272 -20.98 -7.19 -8.34
C ALA A 272 -19.90 -6.51 -7.47
N LEU A 273 -19.14 -5.54 -7.99
CA LEU A 273 -18.19 -4.73 -7.20
C LEU A 273 -18.88 -3.70 -6.29
N ARG A 274 -20.18 -3.47 -6.47
CA ARG A 274 -20.98 -2.51 -5.67
C ARG A 274 -20.31 -1.14 -5.55
N ASN A 275 -19.87 -0.59 -6.68
CA ASN A 275 -19.25 0.73 -6.78
C ASN A 275 -17.98 0.93 -5.95
N TYR A 276 -17.31 -0.16 -5.57
CA TYR A 276 -16.20 -0.07 -4.63
C TYR A 276 -15.11 -1.08 -4.97
N ILE A 277 -13.95 -0.58 -5.40
CA ILE A 277 -12.71 -1.35 -5.40
C ILE A 277 -11.87 -0.85 -4.22
N GLY A 278 -11.46 -1.78 -3.36
CA GLY A 278 -10.81 -1.53 -2.07
C GLY A 278 -9.30 -1.77 -2.06
N SER A 279 -8.77 -2.48 -3.06
CA SER A 279 -7.33 -2.69 -3.23
C SER A 279 -7.05 -3.09 -4.69
N VAL A 280 -5.83 -2.83 -5.14
CA VAL A 280 -5.31 -3.20 -6.46
C VAL A 280 -3.85 -3.60 -6.30
N ALA A 281 -3.42 -4.63 -7.01
CA ALA A 281 -2.02 -5.05 -7.06
C ALA A 281 -1.68 -5.58 -8.46
N ALA A 282 -0.43 -5.42 -8.87
CA ALA A 282 0.07 -5.95 -10.14
C ALA A 282 0.99 -7.14 -9.89
N SER A 283 1.09 -8.05 -10.86
CA SER A 283 2.12 -9.10 -10.85
C SER A 283 3.52 -8.52 -10.94
N ALA A 284 4.54 -9.29 -10.57
CA ALA A 284 5.93 -8.82 -10.57
C ALA A 284 6.41 -8.32 -11.95
N ASP A 285 5.91 -8.89 -13.03
CA ASP A 285 6.14 -8.47 -14.41
C ASP A 285 5.14 -7.40 -14.91
N GLY A 286 4.11 -7.10 -14.11
CA GLY A 286 3.03 -6.16 -14.40
C GLY A 286 2.06 -6.61 -15.49
N GLU A 287 2.09 -7.88 -15.90
CA GLU A 287 1.20 -8.45 -16.93
C GLU A 287 -0.24 -8.66 -16.45
N TYR A 288 -0.39 -8.92 -15.14
CA TYR A 288 -1.66 -9.17 -14.51
C TYR A 288 -1.94 -8.17 -13.41
N VAL A 289 -3.21 -7.84 -13.22
CA VAL A 289 -3.66 -6.98 -12.14
C VAL A 289 -4.81 -7.62 -11.39
N ALA A 290 -4.68 -7.70 -10.08
CA ALA A 290 -5.75 -8.11 -9.20
C ALA A 290 -6.45 -6.89 -8.63
N ILE A 291 -7.79 -6.92 -8.61
CA ILE A 291 -8.64 -5.94 -7.94
C ILE A 291 -9.56 -6.66 -6.94
N THR A 292 -9.90 -5.99 -5.85
CA THR A 292 -10.79 -6.55 -4.82
C THR A 292 -11.89 -5.59 -4.40
N SER A 293 -13.04 -6.14 -4.02
CA SER A 293 -14.17 -5.40 -3.47
C SER A 293 -14.68 -6.09 -2.20
N PRO A 294 -14.40 -5.53 -1.01
CA PRO A 294 -14.93 -6.06 0.24
C PRO A 294 -16.46 -5.93 0.30
N LYS A 295 -17.01 -4.83 -0.24
CA LYS A 295 -18.47 -4.60 -0.27
C LYS A 295 -19.19 -5.61 -1.16
N GLY A 296 -18.58 -5.96 -2.28
CA GLY A 296 -19.08 -6.92 -3.26
C GLY A 296 -18.80 -8.38 -2.90
N GLY A 297 -17.79 -8.63 -2.07
CA GLY A 297 -17.26 -9.98 -1.83
C GLY A 297 -16.70 -10.59 -3.12
N ARG A 298 -15.92 -9.80 -3.86
CA ARG A 298 -15.39 -10.14 -5.18
C ARG A 298 -13.91 -9.79 -5.30
N ALA A 299 -13.17 -10.62 -5.99
CA ALA A 299 -11.88 -10.27 -6.54
C ALA A 299 -11.80 -10.74 -8.00
N TYR A 300 -11.09 -9.99 -8.83
CA TYR A 300 -10.83 -10.35 -10.22
C TYR A 300 -9.33 -10.25 -10.48
N ILE A 301 -8.81 -11.13 -11.33
CA ILE A 301 -7.50 -10.99 -11.95
C ILE A 301 -7.74 -10.63 -13.41
N LEU A 302 -7.07 -9.58 -13.86
CA LEU A 302 -7.18 -8.99 -15.19
C LEU A 302 -5.86 -9.18 -15.94
N ASP A 303 -5.93 -9.33 -17.26
CA ASP A 303 -4.75 -9.20 -18.11
C ASP A 303 -4.38 -7.72 -18.35
N GLY A 304 -3.28 -7.49 -19.06
CA GLY A 304 -2.80 -6.15 -19.43
C GLY A 304 -3.78 -5.30 -20.25
N ASN A 305 -4.85 -5.87 -20.81
CA ASN A 305 -5.90 -5.16 -21.55
C ASN A 305 -7.16 -4.91 -20.70
N GLY A 306 -7.22 -5.44 -19.49
CA GLY A 306 -8.38 -5.34 -18.60
C GLY A 306 -9.39 -6.45 -18.76
N ASN A 307 -9.07 -7.53 -19.49
CA ASN A 307 -9.94 -8.70 -19.58
C ASN A 307 -9.85 -9.53 -18.30
N ILE A 308 -11.00 -9.96 -17.78
CA ILE A 308 -11.06 -10.85 -16.61
C ILE A 308 -10.58 -12.25 -17.01
N ILE A 309 -9.52 -12.74 -16.35
CA ILE A 309 -8.96 -14.08 -16.57
C ILE A 309 -9.21 -15.03 -15.39
N ASP A 310 -9.44 -14.50 -14.19
CA ASP A 310 -9.81 -15.26 -13.00
C ASP A 310 -10.69 -14.41 -12.07
N HIS A 311 -11.48 -15.07 -11.23
CA HIS A 311 -12.34 -14.40 -10.26
C HIS A 311 -12.50 -15.22 -8.98
N ARG A 312 -12.74 -14.52 -7.87
CA ARG A 312 -12.96 -15.13 -6.54
C ARG A 312 -14.15 -14.51 -5.85
N LYS A 313 -14.84 -15.33 -5.06
CA LYS A 313 -15.95 -14.92 -4.20
C LYS A 313 -15.57 -15.24 -2.77
N GLU A 314 -15.36 -14.21 -1.96
CA GLU A 314 -15.01 -14.33 -0.56
C GLU A 314 -15.54 -13.10 0.17
N ALA A 315 -16.15 -13.29 1.33
CA ALA A 315 -16.77 -12.20 2.05
C ALA A 315 -15.71 -11.25 2.60
N ASP A 316 -15.91 -9.95 2.42
CA ASP A 316 -15.01 -8.90 2.92
C ASP A 316 -13.55 -9.02 2.41
N ILE A 317 -13.34 -9.68 1.26
CA ILE A 317 -12.05 -9.76 0.58
C ILE A 317 -11.56 -8.36 0.18
N CYS A 318 -10.37 -7.98 0.61
CA CYS A 318 -9.83 -6.65 0.34
C CYS A 318 -8.33 -6.66 0.07
N GLY A 319 -7.46 -6.84 1.07
CA GLY A 319 -6.02 -6.75 0.84
C GLY A 319 -5.58 -7.72 -0.24
N VAL A 320 -4.82 -7.23 -1.22
CA VAL A 320 -4.21 -8.06 -2.25
C VAL A 320 -2.80 -7.55 -2.53
N ASP A 321 -1.87 -8.47 -2.68
CA ASP A 321 -0.57 -8.16 -3.29
C ASP A 321 -0.02 -9.40 -4.00
N TYR A 322 0.96 -9.20 -4.88
CA TYR A 322 1.64 -10.27 -5.58
C TYR A 322 2.85 -10.76 -4.78
N GLY A 323 2.73 -11.97 -4.24
CA GLY A 323 3.86 -12.67 -3.63
C GLY A 323 4.82 -13.22 -4.68
N ARG A 324 5.60 -14.23 -4.32
CA ARG A 324 6.63 -14.79 -5.20
C ARG A 324 6.12 -15.22 -6.59
N ASN A 325 4.98 -15.92 -6.65
CA ASN A 325 4.46 -16.51 -7.90
C ASN A 325 2.93 -16.42 -8.04
N ALA A 326 2.25 -15.71 -7.12
CA ALA A 326 0.80 -15.66 -7.10
C ALA A 326 0.31 -14.46 -6.28
N PHE A 327 -0.90 -14.00 -6.62
CA PHE A 327 -1.63 -13.05 -5.78
C PHE A 327 -2.08 -13.69 -4.46
N GLN A 328 -1.73 -13.04 -3.37
CA GLN A 328 -2.19 -13.33 -2.02
C GLN A 328 -3.32 -12.39 -1.65
N PHE A 329 -4.35 -12.90 -1.00
CA PHE A 329 -5.53 -12.12 -0.62
C PHE A 329 -5.79 -12.21 0.88
N SER A 330 -6.28 -11.12 1.47
CA SER A 330 -6.76 -11.06 2.84
C SER A 330 -8.21 -10.55 2.90
N SER A 331 -8.88 -10.80 4.03
CA SER A 331 -10.22 -10.25 4.30
C SER A 331 -10.32 -9.72 5.72
N GLY A 332 -11.22 -8.75 5.92
CA GLY A 332 -11.54 -8.26 7.26
C GLY A 332 -12.18 -9.31 8.17
N LEU A 333 -12.58 -10.46 7.63
CA LEU A 333 -13.04 -11.62 8.39
C LEU A 333 -11.91 -12.59 8.79
N GLY A 334 -10.65 -12.29 8.50
CA GLY A 334 -9.49 -13.12 8.92
C GLY A 334 -9.11 -14.23 7.95
N LYS A 335 -9.65 -14.25 6.72
CA LYS A 335 -9.08 -15.09 5.65
C LYS A 335 -7.74 -14.52 5.21
N PHE A 336 -6.76 -15.39 5.01
CA PHE A 336 -5.44 -15.07 4.48
C PHE A 336 -5.01 -16.20 3.53
N GLY A 337 -5.19 -16.00 2.23
CA GLY A 337 -5.06 -17.06 1.23
C GLY A 337 -6.00 -18.23 1.55
N ALA A 338 -5.45 -19.44 1.63
CA ALA A 338 -6.22 -20.63 2.02
C ALA A 338 -6.52 -20.71 3.53
N GLN A 339 -5.86 -19.90 4.35
CA GLN A 339 -5.91 -19.98 5.81
C GLN A 339 -7.05 -19.14 6.39
N LYS A 340 -7.51 -19.56 7.58
CA LYS A 340 -8.39 -18.78 8.45
C LYS A 340 -7.62 -18.48 9.73
N LEU A 341 -7.36 -17.19 9.98
CA LEU A 341 -6.64 -16.71 11.15
C LEU A 341 -7.66 -16.04 12.06
N ASP A 342 -8.24 -16.81 12.98
CA ASP A 342 -9.40 -16.38 13.79
C ASP A 342 -9.09 -15.19 14.71
N ASP A 343 -7.81 -15.01 15.06
CA ASP A 343 -7.32 -13.93 15.90
C ASP A 343 -6.98 -12.64 15.13
N LEU A 344 -7.14 -12.62 13.81
CA LEU A 344 -6.81 -11.45 12.97
C LEU A 344 -8.03 -10.96 12.19
N ARG A 345 -8.18 -9.64 12.11
CA ARG A 345 -9.11 -8.96 11.22
C ARG A 345 -8.30 -7.99 10.38
N PHE A 346 -8.07 -8.32 9.11
CA PHE A 346 -7.21 -7.52 8.23
C PHE A 346 -7.86 -6.19 7.86
N ASP A 347 -7.06 -5.14 7.69
CA ASP A 347 -7.50 -3.92 7.00
C ASP A 347 -7.55 -4.16 5.48
N ASN A 348 -7.66 -3.08 4.71
CA ASN A 348 -7.90 -3.14 3.28
C ASN A 348 -6.64 -3.43 2.46
N HIS A 349 -5.47 -3.41 3.08
CA HIS A 349 -4.16 -3.40 2.43
C HIS A 349 -3.33 -4.60 2.81
N LEU A 350 -2.55 -5.08 1.85
CA LEU A 350 -1.58 -6.14 2.01
C LEU A 350 -0.33 -5.74 1.21
N VAL A 351 0.85 -5.99 1.76
CA VAL A 351 2.11 -5.68 1.09
C VAL A 351 3.04 -6.88 1.11
N ALA A 352 3.47 -7.34 -0.05
CA ALA A 352 4.44 -8.41 -0.24
C ALA A 352 5.87 -7.87 -0.14
N LEU A 353 6.69 -8.52 0.69
CA LEU A 353 8.08 -8.14 0.95
C LEU A 353 9.09 -8.78 0.01
#